data_AF-A0A9Q0MVQ3-F1
#
_entry.id   AF-A0A9Q0MVQ3-F1
#
_cell.length_a   1.000
_cell.length_b   1.000
_cell.length_c   1.000
_cell.angle_alpha   90.00
_cell.angle_beta   90.00
_cell.angle_gamma   90.00
#
_symmetry.space_group_name_H-M   'P 1'
#
loop_
_entity.id
_entity.type
_entity.pdbx_description
1 polymer ?
#
loop_
_entity_poly.entity_id
_entity_poly.type
_entity_poly.pdbx_seq_one_letter_code
_entity_poly.pdbx_strand_id
1 'polypeptide(L)'
;MLKSKRKCKESSSEDEDEIIPKKGRKAETKSKSKRLAVTDYAEVPEKRRKVNDSSIPQSSKLKSWDEAELLSEKFDVSERTMGNIVRLLQEDNTIPFMCRYRKDLIGNMTPDKMRDIKFSYNQLVKLKVKQEAVITKLSKMDILSDELQQNILTVKSSEELDHLYEPFKTSKTSLAERAKSKGLQDPAENILFGRSVVQLNDFVDIGKDLANVQSVREGVKNIILNIINKDVDVLEEIRRFDQKRKLLSTE
;
A
#
# COMPACT_ATOMS: atom_id res chain seq x y z
N MET A 1 -27.68 44.91 -56.26
CA MET A 1 -26.78 46.08 -56.47
C MET A 1 -25.68 46.00 -55.43
N LEU A 2 -24.43 45.70 -55.82
CA LEU A 2 -23.34 46.68 -56.07
C LEU A 2 -22.94 47.40 -54.77
N LYS A 3 -21.70 47.47 -54.28
CA LYS A 3 -20.32 47.16 -54.71
C LYS A 3 -19.51 47.28 -53.39
N SER A 4 -18.67 46.32 -52.99
CA SER A 4 -17.29 46.11 -53.44
C SER A 4 -16.41 47.37 -53.44
N LYS A 5 -15.36 47.36 -52.61
CA LYS A 5 -13.95 47.38 -53.03
C LYS A 5 -13.08 47.15 -51.76
N ARG A 6 -12.36 46.02 -51.64
CA ARG A 6 -11.12 45.62 -52.36
C ARG A 6 -9.97 46.56 -51.98
N LYS A 7 -8.76 46.11 -51.65
CA LYS A 7 -7.95 45.00 -52.19
C LYS A 7 -6.75 44.85 -51.20
N CYS A 8 -6.32 43.65 -50.80
CA CYS A 8 -5.32 42.80 -51.48
C CYS A 8 -3.91 43.42 -51.47
N LYS A 9 -2.80 42.70 -51.36
CA LYS A 9 -2.48 41.30 -51.74
C LYS A 9 -1.06 41.03 -51.24
N GLU A 10 -0.77 39.82 -50.73
CA GLU A 10 0.10 38.79 -51.38
C GLU A 10 1.58 39.20 -51.50
N SER A 11 2.58 38.34 -51.27
CA SER A 11 2.60 36.87 -51.18
C SER A 11 4.00 36.40 -50.77
N SER A 12 4.05 35.10 -50.44
CA SER A 12 5.08 34.11 -50.86
C SER A 12 6.50 34.28 -50.31
N SER A 13 7.24 33.25 -49.96
CA SER A 13 7.07 31.79 -49.83
C SER A 13 8.44 31.27 -49.35
N GLU A 14 8.51 29.97 -49.05
CA GLU A 14 9.72 29.14 -48.98
C GLU A 14 10.51 29.31 -47.67
N ASP A 15 10.43 28.33 -46.77
CA ASP A 15 11.04 26.99 -46.80
C ASP A 15 12.43 27.02 -46.12
N GLU A 16 12.73 25.87 -45.52
CA GLU A 16 14.03 25.36 -45.12
C GLU A 16 14.39 25.36 -43.63
N ASP A 17 14.71 24.14 -43.24
CA ASP A 17 15.10 23.60 -41.96
C ASP A 17 16.52 24.05 -41.55
N GLU A 18 16.73 24.44 -40.29
CA GLU A 18 18.06 24.40 -39.67
C GLU A 18 17.97 24.12 -38.16
N ILE A 19 18.87 23.41 -37.47
CA ILE A 19 19.87 22.39 -37.78
C ILE A 19 20.24 21.81 -36.39
N ILE A 20 20.27 20.49 -36.28
CA ILE A 20 20.84 19.74 -35.15
C ILE A 20 22.37 19.65 -35.36
N PRO A 21 23.24 19.90 -34.37
CA PRO A 21 24.65 19.63 -34.56
C PRO A 21 24.95 18.14 -34.30
N LYS A 22 25.34 17.42 -35.36
CA LYS A 22 26.11 16.17 -35.28
C LYS A 22 27.61 16.49 -35.45
N LYS A 23 28.44 15.99 -34.54
CA LYS A 23 29.88 15.78 -34.79
C LYS A 23 30.25 14.35 -34.46
N GLY A 24 30.88 13.68 -35.41
CA GLY A 24 31.71 12.51 -35.14
C GLY A 24 31.49 11.35 -36.12
N ARG A 25 32.31 11.32 -37.19
CA ARG A 25 32.96 10.09 -37.69
C ARG A 25 33.92 10.43 -38.83
N LYS A 26 35.13 9.88 -38.76
CA LYS A 26 35.75 9.03 -39.79
C LYS A 26 37.12 8.52 -39.31
N ALA A 27 37.29 7.21 -39.36
CA ALA A 27 38.46 6.56 -39.95
C ALA A 27 38.22 5.05 -40.04
N GLU A 28 38.11 4.56 -41.27
CA GLU A 28 38.18 3.15 -41.64
C GLU A 28 39.64 2.67 -41.56
N THR A 29 39.88 1.38 -41.30
CA THR A 29 40.83 0.59 -42.09
C THR A 29 40.49 -0.90 -42.05
N LYS A 30 40.79 -1.54 -43.19
CA LYS A 30 40.41 -2.88 -43.68
C LYS A 30 41.17 -4.02 -42.99
N SER A 31 40.63 -5.25 -42.99
CA SER A 31 41.12 -6.36 -43.88
C SER A 31 40.76 -7.79 -43.43
N LYS A 32 40.24 -8.56 -44.41
CA LYS A 32 40.53 -9.98 -44.77
C LYS A 32 40.08 -11.16 -43.87
N SER A 33 38.95 -11.73 -44.27
CA SER A 33 38.70 -13.13 -44.68
C SER A 33 39.71 -14.25 -44.32
N LYS A 34 39.22 -15.32 -43.68
CA LYS A 34 39.50 -16.71 -44.10
C LYS A 34 38.44 -17.69 -43.55
N ARG A 35 37.93 -18.51 -44.48
CA ARG A 35 36.98 -19.64 -44.33
C ARG A 35 37.80 -20.91 -44.06
N LEU A 36 37.26 -21.90 -43.34
CA LEU A 36 37.25 -23.34 -43.66
C LEU A 36 36.86 -24.22 -42.45
N ALA A 37 36.54 -25.48 -42.76
CA ALA A 37 35.56 -26.36 -42.14
C ALA A 37 36.10 -27.33 -41.06
N VAL A 38 35.15 -27.85 -40.27
CA VAL A 38 34.96 -29.21 -39.71
C VAL A 38 36.21 -30.10 -39.56
N THR A 39 36.42 -30.65 -38.35
CA THR A 39 36.72 -32.08 -38.11
C THR A 39 36.66 -32.43 -36.61
N ASP A 40 36.44 -33.73 -36.38
CA ASP A 40 36.05 -34.47 -35.17
C ASP A 40 37.05 -34.55 -34.00
N TYR A 41 36.70 -35.43 -33.05
CA TYR A 41 37.46 -36.00 -31.91
C TYR A 41 37.35 -35.19 -30.59
N ALA A 42 36.96 -35.72 -29.42
CA ALA A 42 36.73 -37.09 -28.97
C ALA A 42 35.84 -37.09 -27.70
N GLU A 43 35.08 -38.16 -27.48
CA GLU A 43 34.45 -38.48 -26.19
C GLU A 43 35.49 -38.92 -25.14
N VAL A 44 34.96 -39.29 -23.96
CA VAL A 44 35.50 -40.12 -22.86
C VAL A 44 36.10 -39.32 -21.66
N PRO A 45 36.06 -39.83 -20.41
CA PRO A 45 34.93 -39.82 -19.46
C PRO A 45 35.31 -39.31 -18.03
N GLU A 46 34.32 -39.15 -17.12
CA GLU A 46 34.34 -39.62 -15.71
C GLU A 46 33.57 -38.77 -14.69
N LYS A 47 32.59 -39.44 -14.08
CA LYS A 47 32.00 -39.28 -12.74
C LYS A 47 32.56 -38.14 -11.88
N ARG A 48 31.74 -37.11 -11.65
CA ARG A 48 31.73 -36.38 -10.37
C ARG A 48 30.41 -36.61 -9.64
N ARG A 49 30.53 -37.53 -8.67
CA ARG A 49 29.80 -37.68 -7.40
C ARG A 49 28.40 -37.05 -7.36
N LYS A 50 27.39 -37.91 -7.17
CA LYS A 50 26.16 -37.50 -6.49
C LYS A 50 26.55 -36.99 -5.11
N VAL A 51 26.69 -35.67 -4.98
CA VAL A 51 26.63 -35.04 -3.67
C VAL A 51 25.15 -35.06 -3.32
N ASN A 52 24.77 -36.04 -2.52
CA ASN A 52 23.60 -35.91 -1.67
C ASN A 52 23.87 -34.72 -0.76
N ASP A 53 23.56 -33.52 -1.22
CA ASP A 53 23.44 -32.38 -0.32
C ASP A 53 22.04 -32.41 0.27
N SER A 54 21.83 -33.38 1.17
CA SER A 54 20.66 -33.51 2.02
C SER A 54 20.67 -32.46 3.15
N SER A 55 21.15 -31.25 2.86
CA SER A 55 21.32 -30.17 3.82
C SER A 55 20.99 -28.81 3.20
N ILE A 56 19.88 -28.74 2.46
CA ILE A 56 19.08 -27.51 2.48
C ILE A 56 18.26 -27.60 3.78
N PRO A 57 18.51 -26.76 4.80
CA PRO A 57 17.60 -26.69 5.93
C PRO A 57 16.25 -26.30 5.33
N GLN A 58 15.26 -27.17 5.46
CA GLN A 58 13.88 -26.88 5.12
C GLN A 58 13.57 -25.51 5.74
N SER A 59 13.39 -24.47 4.92
CA SER A 59 12.84 -23.21 5.37
C SER A 59 11.55 -23.58 6.11
N SER A 60 11.59 -23.46 7.43
CA SER A 60 10.52 -23.89 8.32
C SER A 60 9.22 -23.28 7.82
N LYS A 61 8.33 -24.12 7.27
CA LYS A 61 7.02 -23.68 6.77
C LYS A 61 6.39 -22.80 7.84
N LEU A 62 6.10 -21.55 7.49
CA LEU A 62 5.35 -20.66 8.36
C LEU A 62 4.04 -21.36 8.72
N LYS A 63 3.74 -21.47 10.01
CA LYS A 63 2.64 -22.33 10.48
C LYS A 63 1.35 -21.53 10.49
N SER A 64 0.68 -21.46 9.34
CA SER A 64 -0.69 -20.97 9.24
C SER A 64 -1.66 -21.98 9.83
N TRP A 65 -2.72 -21.49 10.49
CA TRP A 65 -3.87 -22.32 10.85
C TRP A 65 -4.71 -22.67 9.62
N ASP A 66 -5.41 -23.81 9.69
CA ASP A 66 -6.36 -24.26 8.68
C ASP A 66 -7.78 -23.77 9.00
N GLU A 67 -8.54 -23.39 7.97
CA GLU A 67 -9.89 -22.86 8.15
C GLU A 67 -10.86 -23.96 8.58
N ALA A 68 -10.68 -25.17 8.03
CA ALA A 68 -11.55 -26.31 8.32
C ALA A 68 -11.41 -26.76 9.78
N GLU A 69 -10.18 -26.81 10.30
CA GLU A 69 -9.88 -27.14 11.70
C GLU A 69 -10.50 -26.13 12.69
N LEU A 70 -10.35 -24.83 12.41
CA LEU A 70 -10.89 -23.79 13.29
C LEU A 70 -12.43 -23.77 13.29
N LEU A 71 -13.04 -24.04 12.13
CA LEU A 71 -14.49 -24.12 12.01
C LEU A 71 -15.05 -25.42 12.60
N SER A 72 -14.33 -26.55 12.49
CA SER A 72 -14.76 -27.81 13.11
C SER A 72 -14.80 -27.68 14.63
N GLU A 73 -13.79 -27.06 15.24
CA GLU A 73 -13.75 -26.80 16.68
C GLU A 73 -14.89 -25.86 17.10
N LYS A 74 -15.14 -24.79 16.34
CA LYS A 74 -16.17 -23.79 16.67
C LYS A 74 -17.61 -24.34 16.59
N PHE A 75 -17.89 -25.20 15.61
CA PHE A 75 -19.24 -25.70 15.35
C PHE A 75 -19.49 -27.14 15.83
N ASP A 76 -18.48 -27.77 16.44
CA ASP A 76 -18.50 -29.17 16.88
C ASP A 76 -18.92 -30.13 15.74
N VAL A 77 -18.22 -30.00 14.61
CA VAL A 77 -18.46 -30.80 13.40
C VAL A 77 -17.18 -31.55 13.06
N SER A 78 -17.28 -32.80 12.60
CA SER A 78 -16.10 -33.55 12.14
C SER A 78 -15.30 -32.76 11.09
N GLU A 79 -13.98 -32.72 11.25
CA GLU A 79 -13.03 -32.08 10.32
C GLU A 79 -13.24 -32.50 8.87
N ARG A 80 -13.55 -33.79 8.64
CA ARG A 80 -13.82 -34.31 7.28
C ARG A 80 -15.03 -33.63 6.65
N THR A 81 -16.12 -33.47 7.42
CA THR A 81 -17.33 -32.81 6.96
C THR A 81 -17.08 -31.32 6.78
N MET A 82 -16.37 -30.67 7.70
CA MET A 82 -16.04 -29.25 7.59
C MET A 82 -15.14 -28.96 6.39
N GLY A 83 -14.14 -29.81 6.12
CA GLY A 83 -13.28 -29.70 4.94
C GLY A 83 -14.06 -29.82 3.63
N ASN A 84 -15.04 -30.73 3.55
CA ASN A 84 -15.95 -30.80 2.40
C ASN A 84 -16.78 -29.52 2.24
N ILE A 85 -17.30 -28.99 3.35
CA ILE A 85 -18.08 -27.75 3.36
C ILE A 85 -17.23 -26.57 2.88
N VAL A 86 -16.02 -26.40 3.41
CA VAL A 86 -15.08 -25.35 3.01
C VAL A 86 -14.78 -25.44 1.52
N ARG A 87 -14.49 -26.64 1.00
CA ARG A 87 -14.28 -26.85 -0.43
C ARG A 87 -15.50 -26.45 -1.27
N LEU A 88 -16.70 -26.85 -0.85
CA LEU A 88 -17.93 -26.47 -1.56
C LEU A 88 -18.16 -24.95 -1.54
N LEU A 89 -17.81 -24.27 -0.44
CA LEU A 89 -17.86 -22.82 -0.33
C LEU A 89 -16.80 -22.12 -1.19
N GLN A 90 -15.61 -22.69 -1.34
CA GLN A 90 -14.56 -22.20 -2.25
C GLN A 90 -14.95 -22.35 -3.72
N GLU A 91 -15.71 -23.39 -4.06
CA GLU A 91 -16.32 -23.59 -5.38
C GLU A 91 -17.56 -22.69 -5.62
N ASP A 92 -17.81 -21.69 -4.76
CA ASP A 92 -18.93 -20.73 -4.83
C ASP A 92 -20.33 -21.38 -4.87
N ASN A 93 -20.47 -22.59 -4.32
CA ASN A 93 -21.77 -23.25 -4.26
C ASN A 93 -22.74 -22.51 -3.32
N THR A 94 -24.01 -22.43 -3.73
CA THR A 94 -25.05 -21.81 -2.90
C THR A 94 -25.54 -22.76 -1.80
N ILE A 95 -25.95 -22.20 -0.65
CA ILE A 95 -26.47 -23.00 0.47
C ILE A 95 -27.67 -23.87 0.05
N PRO A 96 -28.68 -23.36 -0.69
CA PRO A 96 -29.79 -24.20 -1.16
C PRO A 96 -29.32 -25.35 -2.04
N PHE A 97 -28.31 -25.13 -2.91
CA PHE A 97 -27.74 -26.18 -3.74
C PHE A 97 -27.04 -27.26 -2.90
N MET A 98 -26.22 -26.86 -1.93
CA MET A 98 -25.53 -27.79 -1.03
C MET A 98 -26.52 -28.63 -0.20
N CYS A 99 -27.52 -27.98 0.41
CA CYS A 99 -28.53 -28.67 1.21
C CYS A 99 -29.41 -29.63 0.39
N ARG A 100 -29.66 -29.32 -0.90
CA ARG A 100 -30.51 -30.15 -1.76
C ARG A 100 -29.76 -31.30 -2.44
N TYR A 101 -28.56 -31.03 -2.95
CA TYR A 101 -27.84 -31.95 -3.84
C TYR A 101 -26.56 -32.54 -3.23
N ARG A 102 -26.06 -31.99 -2.13
CA ARG A 102 -24.82 -32.42 -1.47
C ARG A 102 -25.01 -32.68 0.03
N LYS A 103 -26.22 -33.10 0.44
CA LYS A 103 -26.58 -33.31 1.85
C LYS A 103 -25.62 -34.27 2.58
N ASP A 104 -25.17 -35.31 1.89
CA ASP A 104 -24.32 -36.35 2.50
C ASP A 104 -22.90 -35.84 2.74
N LEU A 105 -22.40 -34.94 1.89
CA LEU A 105 -21.07 -34.32 2.04
C LEU A 105 -21.02 -33.33 3.20
N ILE A 106 -22.14 -32.66 3.48
CA ILE A 106 -22.29 -31.68 4.58
C ILE A 106 -22.81 -32.31 5.88
N GLY A 107 -22.97 -33.63 5.94
CA GLY A 107 -23.44 -34.33 7.14
C GLY A 107 -24.93 -34.10 7.48
N ASN A 108 -25.79 -33.87 6.48
CA ASN A 108 -27.22 -33.61 6.64
C ASN A 108 -27.55 -32.41 7.54
N MET A 109 -26.69 -31.38 7.53
CA MET A 109 -26.90 -30.15 8.32
C MET A 109 -28.08 -29.31 7.85
N THR A 110 -28.67 -28.58 8.79
CA THR A 110 -29.78 -27.65 8.52
C THR A 110 -29.28 -26.41 7.75
N PRO A 111 -30.12 -25.81 6.89
CA PRO A 111 -29.76 -24.60 6.15
C PRO A 111 -29.34 -23.42 7.05
N ASP A 112 -29.93 -23.31 8.24
CA ASP A 112 -29.60 -22.25 9.20
C ASP A 112 -28.16 -22.39 9.71
N LYS A 113 -27.77 -23.59 10.18
CA LYS A 113 -26.38 -23.88 10.58
C LYS A 113 -25.39 -23.61 9.44
N MET A 114 -25.77 -23.95 8.20
CA MET A 114 -24.93 -23.71 7.04
C MET A 114 -24.74 -22.20 6.75
N ARG A 115 -25.72 -21.35 7.07
CA ARG A 115 -25.55 -19.88 6.99
C ARG A 115 -24.56 -19.38 8.02
N ASP A 116 -24.62 -19.88 9.26
CA ASP A 116 -23.71 -19.48 10.34
C ASP A 116 -22.26 -19.87 10.04
N ILE A 117 -22.06 -21.07 9.47
CA ILE A 117 -20.75 -21.54 9.01
C ILE A 117 -20.25 -20.69 7.85
N LYS A 118 -21.08 -20.42 6.84
CA LYS A 118 -20.69 -19.54 5.73
C LYS A 118 -20.31 -18.14 6.22
N PHE A 119 -21.06 -17.60 7.18
CA PHE A 119 -20.74 -16.31 7.79
C PHE A 119 -19.36 -16.36 8.48
N SER A 120 -19.14 -17.36 9.35
CA SER A 120 -17.85 -17.51 10.05
C SER A 120 -16.69 -17.74 9.08
N TYR A 121 -16.87 -18.57 8.06
CA TYR A 121 -15.89 -18.79 6.98
C TYR A 121 -15.53 -17.48 6.27
N ASN A 122 -16.52 -16.67 5.87
CA ASN A 122 -16.27 -15.39 5.23
C ASN A 122 -15.47 -14.43 6.13
N GLN A 123 -15.68 -14.48 7.45
CA GLN A 123 -14.90 -13.67 8.40
C GLN A 123 -13.44 -14.13 8.46
N LEU A 124 -13.19 -15.44 8.41
CA LEU A 124 -11.83 -16.00 8.34
C LEU A 124 -11.13 -15.64 7.02
N VAL A 125 -11.82 -15.73 5.88
CA VAL A 125 -11.27 -15.32 4.59
C VAL A 125 -10.90 -13.83 4.60
N LYS A 126 -11.77 -12.96 5.14
CA LYS A 126 -11.44 -11.53 5.31
C LYS A 126 -10.22 -11.33 6.20
N LEU A 127 -10.07 -12.13 7.26
CA LEU A 127 -8.89 -12.07 8.13
C LEU A 127 -7.62 -12.43 7.35
N LYS A 128 -7.62 -13.51 6.57
CA LYS A 128 -6.47 -13.89 5.72
C LYS A 128 -6.08 -12.82 4.72
N VAL A 129 -7.06 -12.25 4.02
CA VAL A 129 -6.82 -11.13 3.09
C VAL A 129 -6.22 -9.92 3.82
N LYS A 130 -6.69 -9.60 5.03
CA LYS A 130 -6.09 -8.54 5.86
C LYS A 130 -4.66 -8.88 6.28
N GLN A 131 -4.38 -10.12 6.70
CA GLN A 131 -3.03 -10.57 7.08
C GLN A 131 -2.05 -10.41 5.90
N GLU A 132 -2.42 -10.88 4.71
CA GLU A 132 -1.61 -10.72 3.49
C GLU A 132 -1.36 -9.25 3.15
N ALA A 133 -2.39 -8.41 3.27
CA ALA A 133 -2.26 -6.98 3.05
C ALA A 133 -1.30 -6.31 4.06
N VAL A 134 -1.35 -6.73 5.33
CA VAL A 134 -0.43 -6.24 6.37
C VAL A 134 1.00 -6.70 6.09
N ILE A 135 1.21 -7.98 5.79
CA ILE A 135 2.54 -8.52 5.43
C ILE A 135 3.12 -7.76 4.23
N THR A 136 2.31 -7.54 3.20
CA THR A 136 2.73 -6.78 2.01
C THR A 136 3.12 -5.33 2.35
N LYS A 137 2.40 -4.68 3.28
CA LYS A 137 2.75 -3.32 3.74
C LYS A 137 4.05 -3.30 4.53
N LEU A 138 4.22 -4.25 5.46
CA LEU A 138 5.41 -4.35 6.30
C LEU A 138 6.65 -4.72 5.47
N SER A 139 6.49 -5.59 4.48
CA SER A 139 7.55 -5.91 3.51
C SER A 139 7.98 -4.68 2.71
N LYS A 140 7.04 -3.82 2.28
CA LYS A 140 7.37 -2.56 1.60
C LYS A 140 8.09 -1.54 2.48
N MET A 141 8.02 -1.68 3.80
CA MET A 141 8.72 -0.82 4.75
C MET A 141 10.08 -1.40 5.16
N ASP A 142 10.45 -2.59 4.69
CA ASP A 142 11.66 -3.34 5.08
C ASP A 142 11.74 -3.62 6.61
N ILE A 143 10.59 -3.65 7.31
CA ILE A 143 10.49 -3.93 8.76
C ILE A 143 10.09 -5.40 9.01
N LEU A 144 9.75 -6.16 7.96
CA LEU A 144 9.25 -7.52 8.09
C LEU A 144 10.37 -8.49 8.54
N SER A 145 10.25 -8.99 9.77
CA SER A 145 11.04 -10.10 10.32
C SER A 145 10.26 -11.41 10.19
N ASP A 146 10.96 -12.54 10.07
CA ASP A 146 10.36 -13.88 10.04
C ASP A 146 9.49 -14.16 11.29
N GLU A 147 9.91 -13.68 12.46
CA GLU A 147 9.14 -13.79 13.71
C GLU A 147 7.83 -12.98 13.65
N LEU A 148 7.90 -11.76 13.10
CA LEU A 148 6.73 -10.89 12.95
C LEU A 148 5.75 -11.48 11.94
N GLN A 149 6.26 -12.06 10.85
CA GLN A 149 5.45 -12.75 9.85
C GLN A 149 4.74 -13.97 10.45
N GLN A 150 5.43 -14.79 11.24
CA GLN A 150 4.81 -15.91 11.97
C GLN A 150 3.72 -15.44 12.93
N ASN A 151 3.99 -14.38 13.69
CA ASN A 151 3.02 -13.83 14.63
C ASN A 151 1.76 -13.39 13.88
N ILE A 152 1.89 -12.67 12.75
CA ILE A 152 0.75 -12.25 11.92
C ILE A 152 -0.04 -13.44 11.39
N LEU A 153 0.63 -14.48 10.90
CA LEU A 153 -0.02 -15.68 10.35
C LEU A 153 -0.73 -16.54 11.42
N THR A 154 -0.29 -16.46 12.67
CA THR A 154 -0.87 -17.23 13.79
C THR A 154 -2.11 -16.57 14.38
N VAL A 155 -2.31 -15.26 14.16
CA VAL A 155 -3.46 -14.51 14.67
C VAL A 155 -4.79 -15.13 14.20
N LYS A 156 -5.72 -15.32 15.14
CA LYS A 156 -7.06 -15.89 14.90
C LYS A 156 -8.18 -14.85 14.92
N SER A 157 -7.92 -13.64 15.42
CA SER A 157 -8.90 -12.54 15.52
C SER A 157 -8.48 -11.31 14.71
N SER A 158 -9.45 -10.61 14.11
CA SER A 158 -9.15 -9.33 13.43
C SER A 158 -8.69 -8.26 14.41
N GLU A 159 -9.16 -8.29 15.65
CA GLU A 159 -8.79 -7.29 16.67
C GLU A 159 -7.33 -7.46 17.09
N GLU A 160 -6.89 -8.70 17.33
CA GLU A 160 -5.49 -9.03 17.61
C GLU A 160 -4.56 -8.60 16.48
N LEU A 161 -4.99 -8.77 15.22
CA LEU A 161 -4.22 -8.34 14.05
C LEU A 161 -4.10 -6.81 14.01
N ASP A 162 -5.20 -6.10 14.29
CA ASP A 162 -5.21 -4.64 14.32
C ASP A 162 -4.32 -4.12 15.47
N HIS A 163 -4.35 -4.75 16.64
CA HIS A 163 -3.46 -4.42 17.77
C HIS A 163 -1.98 -4.64 17.45
N LEU A 164 -1.64 -5.75 16.79
CA LEU A 164 -0.26 -6.05 16.39
C LEU A 164 0.25 -5.05 15.33
N TYR A 165 -0.64 -4.62 14.43
CA TYR A 165 -0.30 -3.69 13.36
C TYR A 165 -0.29 -2.21 13.80
N GLU A 166 -0.97 -1.86 14.90
CA GLU A 166 -1.12 -0.47 15.36
C GLU A 166 0.20 0.32 15.47
N PRO A 167 1.32 -0.24 15.99
CA PRO A 167 2.60 0.48 16.07
C PRO A 167 3.22 0.81 14.71
N PHE A 168 2.92 0.00 13.68
CA PHE A 168 3.49 0.13 12.33
C PHE A 168 2.59 0.91 11.37
N LYS A 169 1.36 1.18 11.80
CA LYS A 169 0.42 1.96 11.02
C LYS A 169 0.96 3.37 10.90
N THR A 170 1.38 3.72 9.68
CA THR A 170 1.76 5.10 9.36
C THR A 170 0.58 5.99 9.72
N SER A 171 0.77 6.83 10.75
CA SER A 171 -0.17 7.92 11.01
C SER A 171 -0.36 8.67 9.70
N LYS A 172 -1.60 9.04 9.37
CA LYS A 172 -1.83 9.97 8.27
C LYS A 172 -1.00 11.21 8.62
N THR A 173 0.11 11.42 7.93
CA THR A 173 0.99 12.57 8.16
C THR A 173 0.10 13.80 8.24
N SER A 174 0.04 14.44 9.40
CA SER A 174 -0.84 15.58 9.59
C SER A 174 -0.49 16.66 8.56
N LEU A 175 -1.45 17.48 8.15
CA LEU A 175 -1.14 18.65 7.30
C LEU A 175 -0.02 19.50 7.94
N ALA A 176 0.03 19.54 9.28
CA ALA A 176 1.10 20.17 10.03
C ALA A 176 2.45 19.45 9.88
N GLU A 177 2.50 18.12 9.94
CA GLU A 177 3.75 17.36 9.76
C GLU A 177 4.29 17.49 8.34
N ARG A 178 3.41 17.50 7.34
CA ARG A 178 3.80 17.80 5.95
C ARG A 178 4.37 19.21 5.80
N ALA A 179 3.75 20.19 6.47
CA ALA A 179 4.27 21.55 6.48
C ALA A 179 5.62 21.65 7.21
N LYS A 180 5.81 20.90 8.30
CA LYS A 180 7.10 20.80 9.01
C LYS A 180 8.19 20.19 8.13
N SER A 181 7.90 19.11 7.40
CA SER A 181 8.86 18.51 6.46
C SER A 181 9.26 19.45 5.33
N LYS A 182 8.42 20.44 5.01
CA LYS A 182 8.72 21.50 4.04
C LYS A 182 9.56 22.66 4.63
N GLY A 183 9.92 22.61 5.92
CA GLY A 183 10.73 23.64 6.59
C GLY A 183 9.94 24.84 7.10
N LEU A 184 8.61 24.74 7.24
CA LEU A 184 7.76 25.83 7.72
C LEU A 184 7.61 25.88 9.26
N GLN A 185 8.43 25.12 10.00
CA GLN A 185 8.35 25.07 11.46
C GLN A 185 8.83 26.38 12.11
N ASP A 186 10.04 26.81 11.80
CA ASP A 186 10.63 28.03 12.34
C ASP A 186 9.77 29.28 12.09
N PRO A 187 9.24 29.54 10.87
CA PRO A 187 8.38 30.70 10.65
C PRO A 187 7.07 30.61 11.46
N ALA A 188 6.51 29.41 11.64
CA ALA A 188 5.30 29.23 12.43
C ALA A 188 5.52 29.50 13.93
N GLU A 189 6.62 29.02 14.49
CA GLU A 189 6.97 29.26 15.90
C GLU A 189 7.30 30.74 16.15
N ASN A 190 8.04 31.38 15.24
CA ASN A 190 8.36 32.80 15.36
C ASN A 190 7.11 33.68 15.35
N ILE A 191 6.11 33.35 14.53
CA ILE A 191 4.81 34.05 14.49
C ILE A 191 4.03 33.78 15.79
N LEU A 192 3.97 32.54 16.25
CA LEU A 192 3.20 32.17 17.44
C LEU A 192 3.74 32.83 18.71
N PHE A 193 5.06 32.86 18.88
CA PHE A 193 5.72 33.43 20.07
C PHE A 193 6.09 34.90 19.91
N GLY A 194 5.78 35.53 18.77
CA GLY A 194 6.09 36.93 18.50
C GLY A 194 7.59 37.26 18.49
N ARG A 195 8.46 36.29 18.18
CA ARG A 195 9.92 36.46 18.24
C ARG A 195 10.48 37.31 17.11
N SER A 196 9.84 37.32 15.94
CA SER A 196 10.28 38.09 14.78
C SER A 196 9.15 38.34 13.79
N VAL A 197 9.30 39.40 12.97
CA VAL A 197 8.43 39.64 11.81
C VAL A 197 8.90 38.74 10.67
N VAL A 198 8.06 37.77 10.29
CA VAL A 198 8.37 36.79 9.24
C VAL A 198 7.75 37.23 7.92
N GLN A 199 8.55 37.34 6.86
CA GLN A 199 8.05 37.55 5.50
C GLN A 199 7.76 36.19 4.85
N LEU A 200 6.48 35.89 4.60
CA LEU A 200 6.05 34.60 4.04
C LEU A 200 6.49 34.38 2.59
N ASN A 201 6.87 35.45 1.88
CA ASN A 201 7.33 35.38 0.49
C ASN A 201 8.67 34.65 0.35
N ASP A 202 9.51 34.68 1.39
CA ASP A 202 10.86 34.11 1.38
C ASP A 202 10.84 32.57 1.44
N PHE A 203 9.69 31.98 1.78
CA PHE A 203 9.50 30.53 1.92
C PHE A 203 8.75 29.89 0.74
N VAL A 204 8.53 30.65 -0.34
CA VAL A 204 7.94 30.12 -1.59
C VAL A 204 9.00 29.29 -2.30
N ASP A 205 8.75 27.98 -2.41
CA ASP A 205 9.66 27.03 -3.04
C ASP A 205 8.86 25.99 -3.84
N ILE A 206 9.05 26.02 -5.16
CA ILE A 206 8.39 25.10 -6.10
C ILE A 206 8.87 23.66 -5.86
N GLY A 207 10.13 23.46 -5.43
CA GLY A 207 10.70 22.13 -5.15
C GLY A 207 10.13 21.46 -3.91
N LYS A 208 9.58 22.23 -2.96
CA LYS A 208 8.94 21.73 -1.74
C LYS A 208 7.41 21.76 -1.81
N ASP A 209 6.85 21.88 -3.02
CA ASP A 209 5.40 21.94 -3.22
C ASP A 209 4.78 23.13 -2.42
N LEU A 210 5.48 24.27 -2.43
CA LEU A 210 5.09 25.56 -1.87
C LEU A 210 5.06 26.60 -3.00
N ALA A 211 4.23 26.36 -4.03
CA ALA A 211 4.21 27.18 -5.23
C ALA A 211 3.70 28.61 -5.03
N ASN A 212 2.88 28.86 -3.99
CA ASN A 212 2.22 30.15 -3.76
C ASN A 212 2.38 30.60 -2.31
N VAL A 213 2.38 31.92 -2.07
CA VAL A 213 2.37 32.50 -0.71
C VAL A 213 1.18 31.98 0.11
N GLN A 214 0.06 31.71 -0.54
CA GLN A 214 -1.13 31.16 0.12
C GLN A 214 -0.90 29.74 0.65
N SER A 215 -0.19 28.88 -0.08
CA SER A 215 0.11 27.52 0.41
C SER A 215 1.09 27.54 1.58
N VAL A 216 2.06 28.48 1.57
CA VAL A 216 2.94 28.74 2.71
C VAL A 216 2.12 29.18 3.93
N ARG A 217 1.21 30.15 3.77
CA ARG A 217 0.33 30.64 4.83
C ARG A 217 -0.54 29.53 5.43
N GLU A 218 -1.11 28.67 4.59
CA GLU A 218 -1.91 27.53 5.05
C GLU A 218 -1.05 26.50 5.80
N GLY A 219 0.16 26.22 5.31
CA GLY A 219 1.12 25.37 6.00
C GLY A 219 1.47 25.88 7.39
N VAL A 220 1.81 27.16 7.50
CA VAL A 220 2.09 27.85 8.78
C VAL A 220 0.88 27.82 9.71
N LYS A 221 -0.33 28.13 9.20
CA LYS A 221 -1.57 28.06 9.97
C LYS A 221 -1.83 26.66 10.53
N ASN A 222 -1.62 25.62 9.72
CA ASN A 222 -1.80 24.23 10.14
C ASN A 222 -0.81 23.82 11.24
N ILE A 223 0.44 24.31 11.17
CA ILE A 223 1.43 24.09 12.23
C ILE A 223 1.01 24.77 13.53
N ILE A 224 0.62 26.04 13.48
CA ILE A 224 0.15 26.78 14.67
C ILE A 224 -1.08 26.08 15.28
N LEU A 225 -2.07 25.72 14.46
CA LEU A 225 -3.26 25.01 14.90
C LEU A 225 -2.91 23.70 15.62
N ASN A 226 -1.95 22.95 15.09
CA ASN A 226 -1.49 21.70 15.70
C ASN A 226 -0.77 21.92 17.03
N ILE A 227 -0.03 23.04 17.19
CA ILE A 227 0.60 23.40 18.46
C ILE A 227 -0.48 23.72 19.50
N ILE A 228 -1.44 24.58 19.15
CA ILE A 228 -2.53 24.98 20.05
C ILE A 228 -3.41 23.77 20.44
N ASN A 229 -3.74 22.89 19.49
CA ASN A 229 -4.56 21.71 19.75
C ASN A 229 -3.88 20.67 20.66
N LYS A 230 -2.55 20.72 20.78
CA LYS A 230 -1.77 19.82 21.64
C LYS A 230 -1.45 20.44 23.00
N ASP A 231 -1.73 21.72 23.19
CA ASP A 231 -1.47 22.42 24.44
C ASP A 231 -2.51 22.00 25.50
N VAL A 232 -2.02 21.44 26.61
CA VAL A 232 -2.87 20.89 27.66
C VAL A 232 -3.63 22.00 28.37
N ASP A 233 -2.98 23.15 28.60
CA ASP A 233 -3.57 24.28 29.32
C ASP A 233 -4.78 24.85 28.56
N VAL A 234 -4.63 25.00 27.23
CA VAL A 234 -5.72 25.45 26.34
C VAL A 234 -6.89 24.47 26.37
N LEU A 235 -6.62 23.15 26.32
CA LEU A 235 -7.67 22.13 26.35
C LEU A 235 -8.40 22.08 27.70
N GLU A 236 -7.68 22.27 28.81
CA GLU A 236 -8.30 22.36 30.13
C GLU A 236 -9.21 23.58 30.26
N GLU A 237 -8.77 24.74 29.78
CA GLU A 237 -9.61 25.95 29.77
C GLU A 237 -10.90 25.73 28.98
N ILE A 238 -10.80 25.17 27.77
CA ILE A 238 -11.97 24.87 26.93
C ILE A 238 -12.94 23.94 27.66
N ARG A 239 -12.44 22.89 28.32
CA ARG A 239 -13.27 21.97 29.11
C ARG A 239 -13.96 22.67 30.28
N ARG A 240 -13.25 23.55 31.01
CA ARG A 240 -13.84 24.35 32.09
C ARG A 240 -14.94 25.27 31.58
N PHE A 241 -14.71 25.94 30.44
CA PHE A 241 -15.72 26.79 29.80
C PHE A 241 -16.96 26.00 29.39
N ASP A 242 -16.80 24.82 28.78
CA ASP A 242 -17.92 24.00 28.34
C ASP A 242 -18.74 23.47 29.53
N GLN A 243 -18.08 23.04 30.61
CA GLN A 243 -18.74 22.65 31.86
C GLN A 243 -19.57 23.80 32.47
N LYS A 244 -19.00 25.02 32.54
CA LYS A 244 -19.71 26.20 33.05
C LYS A 244 -20.93 26.54 32.20
N ARG A 245 -20.84 26.39 30.87
CA ARG A 245 -21.94 26.65 29.93
C ARG A 245 -23.04 25.61 30.02
N LYS A 246 -22.68 24.35 30.19
CA LYS A 246 -23.63 23.24 30.34
C LYS A 246 -24.49 23.39 31.60
N LEU A 247 -23.91 23.91 32.68
CA LEU A 247 -24.65 24.24 33.91
C LEU A 247 -25.68 25.35 33.70
N LEU A 248 -25.39 26.37 32.87
CA LEU A 248 -26.30 27.49 32.57
C LEU A 248 -27.44 27.14 31.60
N SER A 249 -27.36 25.99 30.91
CA SER A 249 -28.38 25.53 29.94
C SER A 249 -29.43 24.61 30.55
N THR A 250 -29.35 24.31 31.85
CA THR A 250 -30.21 23.33 32.53
C THR A 250 -31.29 23.97 33.41
N GLU A 251 -31.50 25.28 33.29
CA GLU A 251 -32.62 26.04 33.88
C GLU A 251 -33.55 26.54 32.77
#